data_AF-A0A6M0F5H4-F1
#
_entry.id   AF-A0A6M0F5H4-F1
#
_cell.length_a   1.000
_cell.length_b   1.000
_cell.length_c   1.000
_cell.angle_alpha   90.00
_cell.angle_beta   90.00
_cell.angle_gamma   90.00
#
_symmetry.space_group_name_H-M   'P 1'
#
loop_
_entity.id
_entity.type
_entity.pdbx_description
1 polymer ?
#
loop_
_entity_poly.entity_id
_entity_poly.type
_entity_poly.pdbx_seq_one_letter_code
_entity_poly.pdbx_strand_id
1 'polypeptide(L)'
;MALTEADLKHLPDMGVDPENPGQYKDLLEDLQGNILKGHGRNHSVHLFLQWKPDKADEAKEWIKNFTESYVTSAKQQADEALQYRQKHISGSTFANVFFSRKGYESLGFLPFQVPKDQPFTMGMKNTFVKEFLGDPEVKQWEKGFQEEIHALILIAEDDLLNLLQTINQITIELRQVAIILHREDGFILKNDAGQIIEHFGFVDGVSQPLFVKRDIVKAQTTGSDFSQWDPRAPLDILLVKDHNGKTEDSYGSYLVYRKLEQNVKGFRQDQKLLAQKLNVNNDLAGALVVGRFADGTPVTKSDIPTYATTPTNNFNYDQDVAATKCPFHAHIRKTNPRGDTGRVVSSPGFDEALVVERSHRIARRAVSYGQSDPTQEPEIGSGL
;
A
#
# COMPACT_ATOMS: atom_id res chain seq x y z
N MET A 1 28.49 1.05 10.03
CA MET A 1 28.92 1.57 8.71
C MET A 1 27.65 1.94 7.99
N ALA A 2 27.59 3.12 7.38
CA ALA A 2 26.41 3.56 6.64
C ALA A 2 26.09 2.59 5.50
N LEU A 3 24.81 2.46 5.15
CA LEU A 3 24.36 1.63 4.05
C LEU A 3 24.91 2.18 2.72
N THR A 4 25.42 1.27 1.90
CA THR A 4 25.88 1.59 0.55
C THR A 4 24.75 1.44 -0.47
N GLU A 5 24.95 1.97 -1.67
CA GLU A 5 24.03 1.74 -2.78
C GLU A 5 23.85 0.24 -3.10
N ALA A 6 24.91 -0.56 -2.90
CA ALA A 6 24.84 -2.00 -3.10
C ALA A 6 23.91 -2.67 -2.09
N ASP A 7 23.90 -2.21 -0.84
CA ASP A 7 23.02 -2.75 0.22
C ASP A 7 21.54 -2.45 -0.04
N LEU A 8 21.24 -1.31 -0.68
CA LEU A 8 19.87 -0.99 -1.08
C LEU A 8 19.41 -1.79 -2.31
N LYS A 9 20.33 -2.04 -3.25
CA LYS A 9 20.07 -2.79 -4.50
C LYS A 9 20.04 -4.30 -4.34
N HIS A 10 20.62 -4.84 -3.27
CA HIS A 10 20.70 -6.27 -3.04
C HIS A 10 20.10 -6.62 -1.69
N LEU A 11 18.83 -7.03 -1.71
CA LEU A 11 18.19 -7.56 -0.52
C LEU A 11 18.91 -8.87 -0.09
N PRO A 12 19.21 -9.08 1.19
CA PRO A 12 19.69 -10.37 1.68
C PRO A 12 18.75 -11.51 1.24
N ASP A 13 19.25 -12.73 1.04
CA ASP A 13 18.45 -13.86 0.55
C ASP A 13 17.20 -14.12 1.40
N MET A 14 17.38 -13.97 2.72
CA MET A 14 16.35 -14.13 3.72
C MET A 14 15.67 -12.81 4.08
N GLY A 15 15.94 -11.71 3.38
CA GLY A 15 15.45 -10.36 3.71
C GLY A 15 16.12 -9.72 4.93
N VAL A 16 15.72 -8.48 5.21
CA VAL A 16 16.13 -7.76 6.42
C VAL A 16 15.50 -8.45 7.63
N ASP A 17 16.30 -8.79 8.64
CA ASP A 17 15.85 -9.41 9.89
C ASP A 17 15.77 -8.36 11.01
N PRO A 18 14.59 -7.86 11.39
CA PRO A 18 14.48 -6.85 12.44
C PRO A 18 14.95 -7.33 13.82
N GLU A 19 14.99 -8.65 14.05
CA GLU A 19 15.47 -9.24 15.32
C GLU A 19 17.01 -9.28 15.35
N ASN A 20 17.66 -9.35 14.19
CA ASN A 20 19.12 -9.33 14.02
C ASN A 20 19.50 -8.41 12.85
N PRO A 21 19.30 -7.08 12.97
CA PRO A 21 19.29 -6.19 11.82
C PRO A 21 20.66 -5.92 11.21
N GLY A 22 21.75 -6.24 11.91
CA GLY A 22 23.11 -6.06 11.42
C GLY A 22 23.34 -4.61 10.98
N GLN A 23 23.76 -4.43 9.73
CA GLN A 23 23.98 -3.11 9.13
C GLN A 23 22.71 -2.28 8.90
N TYR A 24 21.51 -2.90 8.93
CA TYR A 24 20.23 -2.21 8.72
C TYR A 24 19.63 -1.64 10.01
N LYS A 25 20.35 -1.70 11.14
CA LYS A 25 19.83 -1.30 12.45
C LYS A 25 19.36 0.16 12.46
N ASP A 26 20.25 1.08 12.10
CA ASP A 26 19.99 2.52 12.17
C ASP A 26 18.86 2.90 11.20
N LEU A 27 18.83 2.26 10.02
CA LEU A 27 17.72 2.38 9.06
C LEU A 27 16.37 1.98 9.68
N LEU A 28 16.28 0.85 10.37
CA LEU A 28 15.00 0.39 10.93
C LEU A 28 14.53 1.22 12.13
N GLU A 29 15.47 1.80 12.88
CA GLU A 29 15.18 2.64 14.04
C GLU A 29 14.62 4.01 13.63
N ASP A 30 15.09 4.57 12.51
CA ASP A 30 14.66 5.89 11.99
C ASP A 30 13.53 5.81 10.95
N LEU A 31 13.46 4.73 10.16
CA LEU A 31 12.42 4.54 9.13
C LEU A 31 11.05 4.31 9.79
N GLN A 32 10.03 5.03 9.32
CA GLN A 32 8.66 4.78 9.74
C GLN A 32 8.18 3.35 9.39
N GLY A 33 7.35 2.77 10.26
CA GLY A 33 6.63 1.54 10.02
C GLY A 33 5.64 1.66 8.86
N ASN A 34 4.91 0.60 8.55
CA ASN A 34 3.99 0.48 7.40
C ASN A 34 4.66 0.50 6.02
N ILE A 35 5.94 0.87 5.90
CA ILE A 35 6.67 0.92 4.62
C ILE A 35 7.16 -0.48 4.22
N LEU A 36 8.15 -1.04 4.90
CA LEU A 36 8.70 -2.36 4.57
C LEU A 36 7.71 -3.50 4.83
N LYS A 37 6.80 -3.29 5.80
CA LYS A 37 5.75 -4.23 6.18
C LYS A 37 4.54 -3.46 6.67
N GLY A 38 3.33 -3.81 6.21
CA GLY A 38 2.10 -3.18 6.67
C GLY A 38 1.88 -3.32 8.18
N HIS A 39 1.29 -2.31 8.81
CA HIS A 39 1.07 -2.28 10.28
C HIS A 39 0.15 -3.41 10.78
N GLY A 40 -0.79 -3.88 9.93
CA GLY A 40 -1.60 -5.06 10.20
C GLY A 40 -2.69 -4.90 11.26
N ARG A 41 -3.04 -3.65 11.60
CA ARG A 41 -4.14 -3.32 12.53
C ARG A 41 -5.47 -3.29 11.79
N ASN A 42 -6.57 -3.66 12.45
CA ASN A 42 -7.89 -3.78 11.81
C ASN A 42 -8.58 -2.45 11.49
N HIS A 43 -8.25 -1.37 12.19
CA HIS A 43 -8.85 -0.05 12.00
C HIS A 43 -7.78 1.02 11.84
N SER A 44 -8.07 2.03 11.02
CA SER A 44 -7.23 3.22 10.89
C SER A 44 -8.07 4.49 10.75
N VAL A 45 -7.50 5.62 11.15
CA VAL A 45 -8.04 6.96 10.90
C VAL A 45 -6.98 7.77 10.16
N HIS A 46 -7.41 8.38 9.06
CA HIS A 46 -6.57 9.20 8.19
C HIS A 46 -7.02 10.65 8.28
N LEU A 47 -6.17 11.53 8.79
CA LEU A 47 -6.46 12.96 8.95
C LEU A 47 -5.64 13.77 7.94
N PHE A 48 -6.32 14.39 6.99
CA PHE A 48 -5.71 15.29 6.01
C PHE A 48 -5.74 16.71 6.54
N LEU A 49 -4.57 17.36 6.49
CA LEU A 49 -4.35 18.60 7.23
C LEU A 49 -3.92 19.73 6.32
N GLN A 50 -4.34 20.94 6.70
CA GLN A 50 -3.73 22.19 6.27
C GLN A 50 -3.24 22.93 7.52
N TRP A 51 -1.97 23.34 7.51
CA TRP A 51 -1.43 24.19 8.58
C TRP A 51 -2.13 25.54 8.57
N LYS A 52 -2.48 26.06 9.75
CA LYS A 52 -3.05 27.40 9.84
C LYS A 52 -2.03 28.45 9.41
N PRO A 53 -2.48 29.55 8.77
CA PRO A 53 -1.60 30.68 8.47
C PRO A 53 -0.88 31.17 9.74
N ASP A 54 0.38 31.58 9.59
CA ASP A 54 1.22 32.14 10.66
C ASP A 54 1.43 31.23 11.89
N LYS A 55 1.23 29.91 11.73
CA LYS A 55 1.40 28.89 12.78
C LYS A 55 2.47 27.85 12.44
N ALA A 56 3.43 28.19 11.58
CA ALA A 56 4.44 27.26 11.12
C ALA A 56 5.33 26.72 12.26
N ASP A 57 5.72 27.58 13.21
CA ASP A 57 6.59 27.16 14.32
C ASP A 57 5.83 26.32 15.36
N GLU A 58 4.58 26.69 15.68
CA GLU A 58 3.73 25.85 16.53
C GLU A 58 3.37 24.52 15.86
N ALA A 59 3.20 24.50 14.53
CA ALA A 59 3.01 23.27 13.78
C ALA A 59 4.26 22.37 13.84
N LYS A 60 5.47 22.94 13.71
CA LYS A 60 6.73 22.18 13.89
C LYS A 60 6.84 21.58 15.28
N GLU A 61 6.52 22.35 16.32
CA GLU A 61 6.56 21.85 17.70
C GLU A 61 5.53 20.75 17.92
N TRP A 62 4.31 20.91 17.38
CA TRP A 62 3.29 19.88 17.42
C TRP A 62 3.74 18.61 16.69
N ILE A 63 4.31 18.73 15.49
CA ILE A 63 4.86 17.60 14.71
C ILE A 63 5.92 16.88 15.54
N LYS A 64 6.87 17.60 16.13
CA LYS A 64 7.92 17.02 16.96
C LYS A 64 7.32 16.19 18.10
N ASN A 65 6.42 16.79 18.89
CA ASN A 65 5.77 16.10 20.02
C ASN A 65 4.97 14.88 19.55
N PHE A 66 4.27 14.98 18.42
CA PHE A 66 3.56 13.85 17.82
C PHE A 66 4.51 12.74 17.39
N THR A 67 5.62 13.07 16.72
CA THR A 67 6.60 12.07 16.28
C THR A 67 7.30 11.38 17.43
N GLU A 68 7.63 12.10 18.51
CA GLU A 68 8.28 11.53 19.70
C GLU A 68 7.32 10.63 20.50
N SER A 69 6.00 10.87 20.43
CA SER A 69 5.01 10.17 21.24
C SER A 69 4.31 9.00 20.52
N TYR A 70 4.09 9.11 19.20
CA TYR A 70 3.18 8.21 18.48
C TYR A 70 3.76 7.56 17.24
N VAL A 71 4.66 8.23 16.50
CA VAL A 71 5.13 7.68 15.21
C VAL A 71 5.93 6.41 15.43
N THR A 72 5.48 5.34 14.81
CA THR A 72 6.04 4.01 15.01
C THR A 72 7.14 3.77 13.99
N SER A 73 8.36 3.46 14.43
CA SER A 73 9.44 3.04 13.52
C SER A 73 9.26 1.59 13.04
N ALA A 74 9.95 1.21 11.96
CA ALA A 74 9.96 -0.15 11.45
C ALA A 74 10.50 -1.15 12.48
N LYS A 75 11.49 -0.71 13.29
CA LYS A 75 12.01 -1.48 14.42
C LYS A 75 10.98 -1.66 15.52
N GLN A 76 10.33 -0.59 15.96
CA GLN A 76 9.28 -0.65 16.99
C GLN A 76 8.12 -1.56 16.54
N GLN A 77 7.65 -1.41 15.30
CA GLN A 77 6.59 -2.26 14.75
C GLN A 77 6.98 -3.74 14.79
N ALA A 78 8.24 -4.09 14.45
CA ALA A 78 8.70 -5.46 14.49
C ALA A 78 8.79 -6.02 15.92
N ASP A 79 9.27 -5.21 16.86
CA ASP A 79 9.37 -5.58 18.28
C ASP A 79 7.99 -5.80 18.91
N GLU A 80 7.04 -4.90 18.69
CA GLU A 80 5.66 -5.06 19.16
C GLU A 80 5.01 -6.32 18.59
N ALA A 81 5.21 -6.58 17.30
CA ALA A 81 4.70 -7.79 16.68
C ALA A 81 5.34 -9.05 17.28
N LEU A 82 6.62 -9.01 17.65
CA LEU A 82 7.31 -10.11 18.33
C LEU A 82 6.76 -10.34 19.75
N GLN A 83 6.60 -9.26 20.51
CA GLN A 83 6.03 -9.31 21.87
C GLN A 83 4.61 -9.87 21.87
N TYR A 84 3.76 -9.46 20.92
CA TYR A 84 2.42 -10.03 20.78
C TYR A 84 2.45 -11.54 20.55
N ARG A 85 3.35 -12.04 19.70
CA ARG A 85 3.44 -13.50 19.43
C ARG A 85 3.99 -14.31 20.58
N GLN A 86 4.97 -13.78 21.30
CA GLN A 86 5.64 -14.51 22.36
C GLN A 86 4.88 -14.41 23.70
N LYS A 87 4.22 -13.28 23.94
CA LYS A 87 3.67 -12.93 25.25
C LYS A 87 2.22 -12.44 25.21
N HIS A 88 1.59 -12.35 24.03
CA HIS A 88 0.25 -11.79 23.86
C HIS A 88 0.08 -10.37 24.42
N ILE A 89 1.16 -9.61 24.45
CA ILE A 89 1.15 -8.19 24.82
C ILE A 89 0.79 -7.40 23.57
N SER A 90 -0.36 -6.72 23.59
CA SER A 90 -0.77 -5.82 22.50
C SER A 90 0.23 -4.67 22.33
N GLY A 91 0.52 -4.32 21.07
CA GLY A 91 1.35 -3.17 20.76
C GLY A 91 0.67 -1.85 21.09
N SER A 92 1.43 -0.76 21.07
CA SER A 92 0.89 0.60 21.23
C SER A 92 0.05 1.02 20.01
N THR A 93 -0.66 2.14 20.08
CA THR A 93 -1.31 2.72 18.89
C THR A 93 -0.26 2.95 17.80
N PHE A 94 -0.54 2.46 16.58
CA PHE A 94 0.37 2.65 15.46
C PHE A 94 0.14 4.03 14.83
N ALA A 95 1.20 4.76 14.46
CA ALA A 95 1.03 6.00 13.70
C ALA A 95 2.11 6.25 12.63
N ASN A 96 1.70 6.93 11.57
CA ASN A 96 2.58 7.53 10.56
C ASN A 96 2.28 9.02 10.39
N VAL A 97 3.27 9.77 9.90
CA VAL A 97 3.13 11.13 9.40
C VAL A 97 3.68 11.24 7.98
N PHE A 98 2.96 11.94 7.12
CA PHE A 98 3.34 12.18 5.73
C PHE A 98 3.17 13.66 5.39
N PHE A 99 4.04 14.17 4.52
CA PHE A 99 4.01 15.56 4.07
C PHE A 99 3.88 15.62 2.55
N SER A 100 3.01 16.51 2.06
CA SER A 100 3.02 16.90 0.65
C SER A 100 4.13 17.91 0.39
N ARG A 101 4.47 18.19 -0.87
CA ARG A 101 5.35 19.32 -1.22
C ARG A 101 4.88 20.63 -0.57
N LYS A 102 3.56 20.90 -0.60
CA LYS A 102 2.96 22.10 0.01
C LYS A 102 3.10 22.12 1.53
N GLY A 103 3.12 20.95 2.18
CA GLY A 103 3.46 20.82 3.59
C GLY A 103 4.89 21.24 3.90
N TYR A 104 5.86 20.81 3.11
CA TYR A 104 7.25 21.26 3.26
C TYR A 104 7.37 22.77 3.07
N GLU A 105 6.78 23.33 2.01
CA GLU A 105 6.81 24.77 1.73
C GLU A 105 6.20 25.59 2.87
N SER A 106 5.04 25.15 3.38
CA SER A 106 4.33 25.83 4.47
C SER A 106 5.05 25.77 5.82
N LEU A 107 5.94 24.79 6.01
CA LEU A 107 6.83 24.71 7.19
C LEU A 107 8.13 25.50 6.99
N GLY A 108 8.31 26.17 5.85
CA GLY A 108 9.47 27.02 5.58
C GLY A 108 10.71 26.28 5.09
N PHE A 109 10.57 25.05 4.58
CA PHE A 109 11.69 24.34 3.94
C PHE A 109 12.04 25.00 2.60
N LEU A 110 13.33 25.15 2.34
CA LEU A 110 13.83 25.69 1.07
C LEU A 110 13.65 24.64 -0.05
N PRO A 111 13.49 25.06 -1.33
CA PRO A 111 13.23 24.14 -2.43
C PRO A 111 14.25 22.98 -2.57
N PHE A 112 15.51 23.20 -2.21
CA PHE A 112 16.53 22.15 -2.28
C PHE A 112 16.43 21.11 -1.16
N GLN A 113 15.70 21.42 -0.08
CA GLN A 113 15.42 20.54 1.05
C GLN A 113 14.17 19.69 0.84
N VAL A 114 13.33 20.03 -0.14
CA VAL A 114 12.11 19.26 -0.46
C VAL A 114 12.48 18.01 -1.26
N PRO A 115 11.87 16.83 -0.98
CA PRO A 115 12.05 15.63 -1.81
C PRO A 115 11.74 15.91 -3.29
N LYS A 116 12.57 15.39 -4.19
CA LYS A 116 12.66 15.83 -5.60
C LYS A 116 11.98 14.92 -6.62
N ASP A 117 11.21 13.93 -6.20
CA ASP A 117 10.42 13.13 -7.14
C ASP A 117 9.46 14.02 -7.95
N GLN A 118 9.42 13.82 -9.27
CA GLN A 118 8.69 14.72 -10.17
C GLN A 118 7.17 14.66 -9.93
N PRO A 119 6.50 13.50 -9.93
CA PRO A 119 5.10 13.39 -9.55
C PRO A 119 4.79 14.01 -8.17
N PHE A 120 5.64 13.75 -7.16
CA PHE A 120 5.49 14.33 -5.82
C PHE A 120 5.52 15.86 -5.83
N THR A 121 6.52 16.44 -6.51
CA THR A 121 6.68 17.91 -6.59
C THR A 121 5.57 18.57 -7.40
N MET A 122 5.09 17.93 -8.48
CA MET A 122 3.92 18.39 -9.22
C MET A 122 2.64 18.34 -8.38
N GLY A 123 2.46 17.27 -7.61
CA GLY A 123 1.25 16.98 -6.84
C GLY A 123 0.12 16.43 -7.71
N MET A 124 -0.75 15.61 -7.13
CA MET A 124 -1.78 14.85 -7.87
C MET A 124 -2.84 15.73 -8.55
N LYS A 125 -3.02 16.98 -8.10
CA LYS A 125 -3.93 17.96 -8.73
C LYS A 125 -3.37 18.58 -10.02
N ASN A 126 -2.08 18.37 -10.31
CA ASN A 126 -1.43 18.93 -11.49
C ASN A 126 -2.07 18.40 -12.77
N THR A 127 -2.36 19.29 -13.73
CA THR A 127 -3.04 18.94 -14.99
C THR A 127 -2.33 17.84 -15.75
N PHE A 128 -0.99 17.88 -15.88
CA PHE A 128 -0.23 16.84 -16.58
C PHE A 128 -0.35 15.48 -15.88
N VAL A 129 -0.25 15.46 -14.54
CA VAL A 129 -0.41 14.22 -13.77
C VAL A 129 -1.82 13.65 -13.96
N LYS A 130 -2.87 14.47 -13.87
CA LYS A 130 -4.25 14.00 -14.08
C LYS A 130 -4.48 13.47 -15.48
N GLU A 131 -4.02 14.19 -16.50
CA GLU A 131 -4.16 13.79 -17.90
C GLU A 131 -3.42 12.49 -18.18
N PHE A 132 -2.20 12.33 -17.64
CA PHE A 132 -1.44 11.10 -17.75
C PHE A 132 -2.14 9.90 -17.10
N LEU A 133 -2.77 10.09 -15.94
CA LEU A 133 -3.50 9.04 -15.23
C LEU A 133 -4.91 8.79 -15.79
N GLY A 134 -5.43 9.68 -16.63
CA GLY A 134 -6.84 9.66 -17.05
C GLY A 134 -7.81 9.98 -15.91
N ASP A 135 -7.36 10.75 -14.91
CA ASP A 135 -8.14 11.07 -13.73
C ASP A 135 -9.25 12.12 -13.99
N PRO A 136 -10.38 12.06 -13.25
CA PRO A 136 -11.42 13.07 -13.35
C PRO A 136 -10.92 14.47 -12.95
N GLU A 137 -11.67 15.49 -13.34
CA GLU A 137 -11.41 16.87 -12.92
C GLU A 137 -11.46 17.02 -11.39
N VAL A 138 -10.58 17.85 -10.83
CA VAL A 138 -10.47 18.05 -9.37
C VAL A 138 -11.80 18.50 -8.75
N LYS A 139 -12.61 19.27 -9.49
CA LYS A 139 -13.95 19.68 -9.04
C LYS A 139 -14.94 18.51 -8.82
N GLN A 140 -14.63 17.33 -9.36
CA GLN A 140 -15.41 16.10 -9.18
C GLN A 140 -14.91 15.28 -7.98
N TRP A 141 -13.74 15.59 -7.43
CA TRP A 141 -13.23 14.93 -6.22
C TRP A 141 -14.05 15.36 -5.00
N GLU A 142 -14.03 14.58 -3.92
CA GLU A 142 -14.68 15.00 -2.68
C GLU A 142 -14.04 16.29 -2.13
N LYS A 143 -14.86 17.14 -1.49
CA LYS A 143 -14.47 18.51 -1.10
C LYS A 143 -13.13 18.58 -0.36
N GLY A 144 -12.90 17.70 0.62
CA GLY A 144 -11.65 17.69 1.38
C GLY A 144 -10.39 17.44 0.53
N PHE A 145 -10.51 16.68 -0.55
CA PHE A 145 -9.42 16.44 -1.50
C PHE A 145 -9.27 17.55 -2.55
N GLN A 146 -10.20 18.51 -2.64
CA GLN A 146 -10.06 19.68 -3.52
C GLN A 146 -9.16 20.76 -2.91
N GLU A 147 -8.98 20.74 -1.59
CA GLU A 147 -8.19 21.71 -0.84
C GLU A 147 -6.68 21.49 -0.95
N GLU A 148 -5.88 22.49 -0.54
CA GLU A 148 -4.42 22.34 -0.44
C GLU A 148 -4.03 21.54 0.82
N ILE A 149 -3.73 20.26 0.62
CA ILE A 149 -3.31 19.35 1.68
C ILE A 149 -1.81 19.51 1.95
N HIS A 150 -1.45 19.75 3.21
CA HIS A 150 -0.07 19.87 3.69
C HIS A 150 0.46 18.55 4.24
N ALA A 151 -0.36 17.82 5.00
CA ALA A 151 0.07 16.60 5.66
C ALA A 151 -1.06 15.58 5.75
N LEU A 152 -0.67 14.33 5.95
CA LEU A 152 -1.54 13.23 6.35
C LEU A 152 -1.00 12.64 7.64
N ILE A 153 -1.87 12.45 8.62
CA ILE A 153 -1.61 11.62 9.79
C ILE A 153 -2.43 10.34 9.64
N LEU A 154 -1.77 9.19 9.77
CA LEU A 154 -2.42 7.89 9.85
C LEU A 154 -2.23 7.36 11.26
N ILE A 155 -3.31 6.96 11.93
CA ILE A 155 -3.28 6.34 13.24
C ILE A 155 -4.11 5.05 13.16
N ALA A 156 -3.60 3.94 13.68
CA ALA A 156 -4.21 2.63 13.50
C ALA A 156 -4.16 1.77 14.77
N GLU A 157 -5.22 1.02 15.00
CA GLU A 157 -5.37 0.14 16.16
C GLU A 157 -6.29 -1.03 15.85
N ASP A 158 -6.18 -2.10 16.63
CA ASP A 158 -7.11 -3.24 16.53
C ASP A 158 -8.41 -2.97 17.30
N ASP A 159 -8.33 -2.21 18.39
CA ASP A 159 -9.50 -1.80 19.18
C ASP A 159 -10.01 -0.43 18.70
N LEU A 160 -11.22 -0.42 18.15
CA LEU A 160 -11.83 0.79 17.59
C LEU A 160 -12.11 1.86 18.65
N LEU A 161 -12.45 1.46 19.88
CA LEU A 161 -12.79 2.42 20.94
C LEU A 161 -11.53 3.17 21.40
N ASN A 162 -10.44 2.46 21.63
CA ASN A 162 -9.13 3.03 21.96
C ASN A 162 -8.64 3.93 20.83
N LEU A 163 -8.77 3.51 19.57
CA LEU A 163 -8.43 4.32 18.41
C LEU A 163 -9.17 5.67 18.45
N LEU A 164 -10.49 5.65 18.62
CA LEU A 164 -11.30 6.87 18.64
C LEU A 164 -10.97 7.78 19.84
N GLN A 165 -10.64 7.21 21.00
CA GLN A 165 -10.19 7.97 22.17
C GLN A 165 -8.85 8.66 21.90
N THR A 166 -7.88 7.93 21.34
CA THR A 166 -6.57 8.45 20.97
C THR A 166 -6.68 9.56 19.92
N ILE A 167 -7.53 9.38 18.90
CA ILE A 167 -7.84 10.43 17.91
C ILE A 167 -8.42 11.67 18.59
N ASN A 168 -9.38 11.53 19.49
CA ASN A 168 -9.96 12.67 20.18
C ASN A 168 -8.90 13.45 20.96
N GLN A 169 -8.00 12.76 21.68
CA GLN A 169 -6.91 13.39 22.40
C GLN A 169 -5.98 14.17 21.46
N ILE A 170 -5.51 13.53 20.38
CA ILE A 170 -4.58 14.14 19.42
C ILE A 170 -5.22 15.35 18.72
N THR A 171 -6.51 15.26 18.37
CA THR A 171 -7.20 16.32 17.62
C THR A 171 -7.44 17.60 18.43
N ILE A 172 -7.39 17.56 19.77
CA ILE A 172 -7.54 18.77 20.62
C ILE A 172 -6.39 19.73 20.37
N GLU A 173 -5.15 19.25 20.45
CA GLU A 173 -3.94 20.06 20.23
C GLU A 173 -3.74 20.35 18.74
N LEU A 174 -3.96 19.35 17.88
CA LEU A 174 -3.81 19.49 16.43
C LEU A 174 -4.69 20.61 15.86
N ARG A 175 -5.93 20.75 16.33
CA ARG A 175 -6.84 21.82 15.88
C ARG A 175 -6.36 23.23 16.26
N GLN A 176 -5.41 23.38 17.18
CA GLN A 176 -4.83 24.69 17.49
C GLN A 176 -3.91 25.18 16.37
N VAL A 177 -3.23 24.25 15.68
CA VAL A 177 -2.19 24.54 14.68
C VAL A 177 -2.59 24.19 13.24
N ALA A 178 -3.61 23.35 13.06
CA ALA A 178 -4.06 22.86 11.75
C ALA A 178 -5.58 22.86 11.59
N ILE A 179 -6.03 22.84 10.34
CA ILE A 179 -7.39 22.56 9.90
C ILE A 179 -7.41 21.11 9.42
N ILE A 180 -8.33 20.30 9.95
CA ILE A 180 -8.59 18.95 9.43
C ILE A 180 -9.53 19.10 8.23
N LEU A 181 -8.96 18.99 7.03
CA LEU A 181 -9.67 19.17 5.75
C LEU A 181 -10.56 17.97 5.43
N HIS A 182 -10.08 16.77 5.77
CA HIS A 182 -10.72 15.52 5.44
C HIS A 182 -10.37 14.44 6.46
N ARG A 183 -11.30 13.51 6.69
CA ARG A 183 -11.10 12.35 7.55
C ARG A 183 -11.62 11.10 6.85
N GLU A 184 -10.84 10.03 6.89
CA GLU A 184 -11.31 8.69 6.55
C GLU A 184 -11.12 7.75 7.75
N ASP A 185 -12.10 6.86 7.91
CA ASP A 185 -12.07 5.79 8.91
C ASP A 185 -11.99 4.46 8.14
N GLY A 186 -10.77 3.93 8.04
CA GLY A 186 -10.45 2.72 7.31
C GLY A 186 -10.65 1.46 8.15
N PHE A 187 -11.00 0.36 7.49
CA PHE A 187 -11.13 -0.95 8.12
C PHE A 187 -10.71 -2.08 7.18
N ILE A 188 -10.50 -3.28 7.75
CA ILE A 188 -10.24 -4.50 6.99
C ILE A 188 -11.55 -5.23 6.71
N LEU A 189 -11.97 -5.29 5.45
CA LEU A 189 -13.11 -6.09 5.01
C LEU A 189 -12.71 -7.56 4.88
N LYS A 190 -13.54 -8.49 5.37
CA LYS A 190 -13.28 -9.93 5.33
C LYS A 190 -14.48 -10.69 4.78
N ASN A 191 -14.24 -11.77 4.05
CA ASN A 191 -15.28 -12.72 3.66
C ASN A 191 -15.58 -13.73 4.79
N ASP A 192 -16.57 -14.60 4.59
CA ASP A 192 -16.96 -15.64 5.55
C ASP A 192 -15.84 -16.63 5.90
N ALA A 193 -14.87 -16.79 5.01
CA ALA A 193 -13.67 -17.62 5.23
C ALA A 193 -12.56 -16.89 6.01
N GLY A 194 -12.80 -15.64 6.44
CA GLY A 194 -11.86 -14.81 7.18
C GLY A 194 -10.72 -14.24 6.33
N GLN A 195 -10.78 -14.36 5.01
CA GLN A 195 -9.80 -13.77 4.10
C GLN A 195 -10.07 -12.28 3.92
N ILE A 196 -9.00 -11.49 3.83
CA ILE A 196 -9.10 -10.05 3.56
C ILE A 196 -9.50 -9.85 2.10
N ILE A 197 -10.56 -9.08 1.87
CA ILE A 197 -11.13 -8.81 0.55
C ILE A 197 -11.27 -7.31 0.30
N GLU A 198 -11.49 -6.94 -0.95
CA GLU A 198 -12.02 -5.63 -1.34
C GLU A 198 -13.54 -5.70 -1.62
N HIS A 199 -14.19 -4.58 -1.94
CA HIS A 199 -15.66 -4.50 -2.01
C HIS A 199 -16.31 -5.30 -3.15
N PHE A 200 -15.58 -5.63 -4.22
CA PHE A 200 -16.08 -6.58 -5.23
C PHE A 200 -15.99 -8.04 -4.78
N GLY A 201 -15.46 -8.31 -3.58
CA GLY A 201 -15.43 -9.62 -2.93
C GLY A 201 -14.24 -10.50 -3.30
N PHE A 202 -13.19 -9.93 -3.91
CA PHE A 202 -11.97 -10.67 -4.25
C PHE A 202 -10.92 -10.52 -3.15
N VAL A 203 -10.22 -11.62 -2.85
CA VAL A 203 -9.09 -11.58 -1.90
C VAL A 203 -8.02 -10.62 -2.38
N ASP A 204 -7.69 -9.65 -1.53
CA ASP A 204 -6.68 -8.63 -1.81
C ASP A 204 -5.42 -8.81 -0.93
N GLY A 205 -4.35 -8.10 -1.27
CA GLY A 205 -3.08 -8.11 -0.56
C GLY A 205 -2.21 -9.36 -0.83
N VAL A 206 -2.62 -10.27 -1.72
CA VAL A 206 -1.92 -11.55 -1.98
C VAL A 206 -0.51 -11.36 -2.52
N SER A 207 -0.34 -10.51 -3.55
CA SER A 207 0.95 -10.29 -4.22
C SER A 207 1.55 -8.96 -3.81
N GLN A 208 2.65 -9.01 -3.06
CA GLN A 208 3.40 -7.85 -2.56
C GLN A 208 4.90 -8.05 -2.80
N PRO A 209 5.68 -6.97 -3.06
CA PRO A 209 7.13 -7.04 -2.88
C PRO A 209 7.45 -7.33 -1.41
N LEU A 210 8.38 -8.27 -1.16
CA LEU A 210 8.78 -8.68 0.18
C LEU A 210 10.19 -8.19 0.51
N PHE A 211 10.36 -7.61 1.69
CA PHE A 211 11.61 -7.00 2.15
C PHE A 211 12.12 -7.61 3.46
N VAL A 212 11.21 -8.00 4.36
CA VAL A 212 11.57 -8.48 5.70
C VAL A 212 11.54 -10.00 5.79
N LYS A 213 12.46 -10.56 6.58
CA LYS A 213 12.66 -12.01 6.73
C LYS A 213 11.41 -12.78 7.06
N ARG A 214 10.61 -12.25 7.99
CA ARG A 214 9.38 -12.88 8.42
C ARG A 214 8.43 -13.14 7.25
N ASP A 215 8.29 -12.20 6.31
CA ASP A 215 7.34 -12.33 5.20
C ASP A 215 7.87 -13.26 4.12
N ILE A 216 9.19 -13.22 3.86
CA ILE A 216 9.87 -14.13 2.93
C ILE A 216 9.77 -15.58 3.43
N VAL A 217 10.14 -15.83 4.69
CA VAL A 217 10.05 -17.16 5.32
C VAL A 217 8.60 -17.65 5.37
N LYS A 218 7.65 -16.77 5.68
CA LYS A 218 6.22 -17.12 5.66
C LYS A 218 5.80 -17.56 4.26
N ALA A 219 6.13 -16.80 3.22
CA ALA A 219 5.78 -17.15 1.85
C ALA A 219 6.38 -18.50 1.42
N GLN A 220 7.63 -18.78 1.80
CA GLN A 220 8.29 -20.07 1.56
C GLN A 220 7.58 -21.24 2.25
N THR A 221 7.18 -21.06 3.50
CA THR A 221 6.53 -22.12 4.29
C THR A 221 5.05 -22.33 3.93
N THR A 222 4.36 -21.34 3.36
CA THR A 222 2.96 -21.44 2.94
C THR A 222 2.77 -21.82 1.46
N GLY A 223 3.77 -22.48 0.84
CA GLY A 223 3.62 -23.10 -0.48
C GLY A 223 4.14 -22.28 -1.67
N SER A 224 5.09 -21.36 -1.45
CA SER A 224 5.78 -20.65 -2.52
C SER A 224 7.29 -20.83 -2.39
N ASP A 225 7.86 -21.81 -3.10
CA ASP A 225 9.31 -22.02 -3.20
C ASP A 225 10.04 -20.98 -4.09
N PHE A 226 9.30 -20.00 -4.59
CA PHE A 226 9.77 -18.96 -5.53
C PHE A 226 10.26 -19.48 -6.88
N SER A 227 9.98 -20.75 -7.22
CA SER A 227 10.40 -21.36 -8.49
C SER A 227 9.72 -20.74 -9.72
N GLN A 228 8.55 -20.13 -9.56
CA GLN A 228 7.81 -19.50 -10.66
C GLN A 228 7.78 -17.97 -10.54
N TRP A 229 7.82 -17.45 -9.32
CA TRP A 229 7.87 -16.02 -9.07
C TRP A 229 8.59 -15.73 -7.75
N ASP A 230 9.66 -14.95 -7.84
CA ASP A 230 10.35 -14.41 -6.67
C ASP A 230 9.71 -13.06 -6.26
N PRO A 231 9.00 -12.98 -5.12
CA PRO A 231 8.38 -11.77 -4.66
C PRO A 231 9.35 -10.82 -3.95
N ARG A 232 10.61 -11.21 -3.71
CA ARG A 232 11.62 -10.34 -3.10
C ARG A 232 11.85 -9.11 -3.98
N ALA A 233 12.20 -8.01 -3.32
CA ALA A 233 12.52 -6.76 -3.99
C ALA A 233 13.66 -6.04 -3.26
N PRO A 234 14.53 -5.34 -3.99
CA PRO A 234 15.54 -4.50 -3.38
C PRO A 234 14.90 -3.34 -2.60
N LEU A 235 15.60 -2.77 -1.63
CA LEU A 235 15.06 -1.68 -0.82
C LEU A 235 14.88 -0.40 -1.64
N ASP A 236 15.70 -0.18 -2.66
CA ASP A 236 15.70 1.04 -3.49
C ASP A 236 14.46 1.22 -4.38
N ILE A 237 13.63 0.18 -4.59
CA ILE A 237 12.32 0.36 -5.24
C ILE A 237 11.30 1.09 -4.34
N LEU A 238 11.57 1.17 -3.03
CA LEU A 238 10.64 1.71 -2.04
C LEU A 238 11.26 2.84 -1.21
N LEU A 239 12.55 2.73 -0.87
CA LEU A 239 13.23 3.64 0.03
C LEU A 239 14.04 4.70 -0.73
N VAL A 240 13.96 5.93 -0.24
CA VAL A 240 14.77 7.06 -0.70
C VAL A 240 15.39 7.77 0.48
N LYS A 241 16.63 8.26 0.32
CA LYS A 241 17.34 8.94 1.41
C LYS A 241 16.62 10.24 1.76
N ASP A 242 16.36 10.45 3.05
CA ASP A 242 15.87 11.74 3.55
C ASP A 242 17.06 12.68 3.71
N HIS A 243 17.13 13.69 2.85
CA HIS A 243 18.22 14.67 2.86
C HIS A 243 18.15 15.62 4.07
N ASN A 244 17.04 15.63 4.81
CA ASN A 244 16.86 16.35 6.07
C ASN A 244 16.98 15.44 7.29
N GLY A 245 17.26 14.15 7.07
CA GLY A 245 17.47 13.18 8.13
C GLY A 245 18.65 13.51 9.02
N LYS A 246 18.63 13.02 10.27
CA LYS A 246 19.68 13.29 11.26
C LYS A 246 20.73 12.18 11.35
N THR A 247 20.51 11.05 10.68
CA THR A 247 21.43 9.91 10.66
C THR A 247 21.90 9.64 9.24
N GLU A 248 23.01 8.92 9.10
CA GLU A 248 23.52 8.50 7.78
C GLU A 248 22.54 7.60 7.03
N ASP A 249 21.72 6.86 7.79
CA ASP A 249 20.75 5.89 7.30
C ASP A 249 19.30 6.36 7.51
N SER A 250 19.06 7.66 7.42
CA SER A 250 17.72 8.23 7.41
C SER A 250 17.07 8.07 6.03
N TYR A 251 16.01 7.26 5.96
CA TYR A 251 15.26 6.98 4.73
C TYR A 251 13.76 7.22 4.93
N GLY A 252 13.09 7.55 3.83
CA GLY A 252 11.64 7.63 3.74
C GLY A 252 11.14 6.89 2.50
N SER A 253 9.84 7.03 2.22
CA SER A 253 9.20 6.49 1.03
C SER A 253 8.11 7.45 0.55
N TYR A 254 7.85 7.47 -0.76
CA TYR A 254 6.75 8.25 -1.32
C TYR A 254 5.43 7.50 -1.14
N LEU A 255 4.41 8.19 -0.61
CA LEU A 255 3.06 7.67 -0.49
C LEU A 255 2.18 8.17 -1.64
N VAL A 256 1.49 7.24 -2.29
CA VAL A 256 0.34 7.54 -3.16
C VAL A 256 -0.93 7.23 -2.37
N TYR A 257 -1.77 8.25 -2.15
CA TYR A 257 -3.09 8.08 -1.55
C TYR A 257 -4.16 8.41 -2.59
N ARG A 258 -5.10 7.48 -2.81
CA ARG A 258 -6.25 7.67 -3.69
C ARG A 258 -7.46 7.02 -3.03
N LYS A 259 -8.55 7.76 -2.90
CA LYS A 259 -9.85 7.21 -2.52
C LYS A 259 -10.56 6.75 -3.79
N LEU A 260 -10.83 5.45 -3.90
CA LEU A 260 -11.37 4.82 -5.10
C LEU A 260 -12.74 4.21 -4.80
N GLU A 261 -13.80 4.93 -5.18
CA GLU A 261 -15.17 4.45 -5.04
C GLU A 261 -15.45 3.24 -5.94
N GLN A 262 -16.13 2.25 -5.37
CA GLN A 262 -16.46 1.00 -6.02
C GLN A 262 -17.98 0.85 -6.12
N ASN A 263 -18.52 0.94 -7.34
CA ASN A 263 -19.92 0.62 -7.61
C ASN A 263 -20.08 -0.91 -7.67
N VAL A 264 -20.30 -1.53 -6.51
CA VAL A 264 -20.34 -3.00 -6.35
C VAL A 264 -21.49 -3.58 -7.14
N LYS A 265 -22.69 -3.00 -7.03
CA LYS A 265 -23.87 -3.47 -7.74
C LYS A 265 -23.66 -3.41 -9.26
N GLY A 266 -23.13 -2.30 -9.76
CA GLY A 266 -22.82 -2.13 -11.19
C GLY A 266 -21.80 -3.16 -11.67
N PHE A 267 -20.71 -3.37 -10.92
CA PHE A 267 -19.72 -4.38 -11.21
C PHE A 267 -20.31 -5.80 -11.27
N ARG A 268 -21.12 -6.18 -10.27
CA ARG A 268 -21.77 -7.50 -10.20
C ARG A 268 -22.75 -7.73 -11.37
N GLN A 269 -23.48 -6.70 -11.78
CA GLN A 269 -24.36 -6.76 -12.95
C GLN A 269 -23.55 -6.98 -14.23
N ASP A 270 -22.46 -6.22 -14.42
CA ASP A 270 -21.64 -6.35 -15.63
C ASP A 270 -20.89 -7.69 -15.68
N GLN A 271 -20.44 -8.21 -14.54
CA GLN A 271 -19.88 -9.56 -14.41
C GLN A 271 -20.89 -10.63 -14.86
N LYS A 272 -22.15 -10.53 -14.44
CA LYS A 272 -23.23 -11.45 -14.86
C LYS A 272 -23.48 -11.37 -16.37
N LEU A 273 -23.50 -10.16 -16.93
CA LEU A 273 -23.66 -9.95 -18.37
C LEU A 273 -22.49 -10.52 -19.16
N LEU A 274 -21.25 -10.34 -18.68
CA LEU A 274 -20.06 -10.93 -19.29
C LEU A 274 -20.13 -12.46 -19.28
N ALA A 275 -20.52 -13.06 -18.15
CA ALA A 275 -20.69 -14.50 -18.02
C ALA A 275 -21.70 -15.06 -19.03
N GLN A 276 -22.85 -14.38 -19.19
CA GLN A 276 -23.87 -14.74 -20.16
C GLN A 276 -23.36 -14.64 -21.61
N LYS A 277 -22.66 -13.55 -21.95
CA LYS A 277 -22.13 -13.33 -23.30
C LYS A 277 -21.07 -14.36 -23.71
N LEU A 278 -20.22 -14.77 -22.76
CA LEU A 278 -19.19 -15.77 -22.99
C LEU A 278 -19.67 -17.21 -22.80
N ASN A 279 -20.90 -17.40 -22.29
CA ASN A 279 -21.45 -18.69 -21.89
C ASN A 279 -20.55 -19.44 -20.89
N VAL A 280 -20.14 -18.75 -19.82
CA VAL A 280 -19.28 -19.29 -18.74
C VAL A 280 -19.93 -19.08 -17.38
N ASN A 281 -19.36 -19.72 -16.34
CA ASN A 281 -19.77 -19.46 -14.96
C ASN A 281 -19.46 -17.99 -14.57
N ASN A 282 -20.35 -17.38 -13.78
CA ASN A 282 -20.19 -16.04 -13.23
C ASN A 282 -18.85 -15.85 -12.49
N ASP A 283 -18.41 -16.85 -11.73
CA ASP A 283 -17.15 -16.77 -10.97
C ASP A 283 -15.93 -16.72 -11.90
N LEU A 284 -15.96 -17.49 -12.99
CA LEU A 284 -14.92 -17.45 -14.01
C LEU A 284 -14.92 -16.09 -14.73
N ALA A 285 -16.08 -15.50 -15.04
CA ALA A 285 -16.14 -14.16 -15.64
C ALA A 285 -15.47 -13.11 -14.75
N GLY A 286 -15.72 -13.15 -13.43
CA GLY A 286 -15.02 -12.29 -12.47
C GLY A 286 -13.51 -12.55 -12.44
N ALA A 287 -13.12 -13.83 -12.47
CA ALA A 287 -11.71 -14.23 -12.52
C ALA A 287 -10.99 -13.80 -13.80
N LEU A 288 -11.69 -13.69 -14.93
CA LEU A 288 -11.12 -13.19 -16.19
C LEU A 288 -10.90 -11.66 -16.16
N VAL A 289 -11.74 -10.92 -15.41
CA VAL A 289 -11.57 -9.47 -15.20
C VAL A 289 -10.40 -9.18 -14.25
N VAL A 290 -10.35 -9.89 -13.11
CA VAL A 290 -9.35 -9.63 -12.06
C VAL A 290 -8.03 -10.36 -12.33
N GLY A 291 -8.10 -11.56 -12.91
CA GLY A 291 -7.01 -12.53 -13.08
C GLY A 291 -6.90 -13.52 -11.90
N ARG A 292 -7.79 -13.41 -10.91
CA ARG A 292 -8.00 -14.37 -9.81
C ARG A 292 -9.48 -14.53 -9.53
N PHE A 293 -9.89 -15.72 -9.12
CA PHE A 293 -11.20 -15.94 -8.51
C PHE A 293 -11.35 -15.16 -7.21
N ALA A 294 -12.59 -15.04 -6.73
CA ALA A 294 -12.91 -14.36 -5.48
C ALA A 294 -12.08 -14.87 -4.29
N ASP A 295 -11.83 -16.18 -4.23
CA ASP A 295 -11.02 -16.85 -3.21
C ASP A 295 -9.50 -16.62 -3.37
N GLY A 296 -9.05 -15.94 -4.43
CA GLY A 296 -7.66 -15.69 -4.78
C GLY A 296 -7.00 -16.70 -5.71
N THR A 297 -7.69 -17.76 -6.16
CA THR A 297 -7.17 -18.76 -7.12
C THR A 297 -6.74 -18.07 -8.43
N PRO A 298 -5.49 -18.22 -8.91
CA PRO A 298 -5.06 -17.62 -10.18
C PRO A 298 -5.75 -18.26 -11.38
N VAL A 299 -6.41 -17.44 -12.23
CA VAL A 299 -7.13 -17.97 -13.41
C VAL A 299 -6.18 -18.56 -14.46
N THR A 300 -4.90 -18.18 -14.44
CA THR A 300 -3.87 -18.81 -15.29
C THR A 300 -3.58 -20.27 -14.91
N LYS A 301 -3.93 -20.69 -13.68
CA LYS A 301 -3.66 -22.04 -13.14
C LYS A 301 -4.92 -22.91 -13.09
N SER A 302 -6.10 -22.32 -13.02
CA SER A 302 -7.37 -23.04 -12.88
C SER A 302 -8.51 -22.26 -13.53
N ASP A 303 -9.51 -22.97 -14.06
CA ASP A 303 -10.78 -22.43 -14.55
C ASP A 303 -11.92 -22.53 -13.52
N ILE A 304 -11.62 -23.05 -12.33
CA ILE A 304 -12.51 -23.12 -11.16
C ILE A 304 -11.82 -22.59 -9.89
N PRO A 305 -12.57 -22.05 -8.91
CA PRO A 305 -12.02 -21.72 -7.60
C PRO A 305 -11.58 -22.97 -6.84
N THR A 306 -10.49 -22.86 -6.09
CA THR A 306 -9.91 -23.96 -5.29
C THR A 306 -10.27 -23.89 -3.81
N TYR A 307 -10.82 -22.76 -3.37
CA TYR A 307 -11.21 -22.42 -2.01
C TYR A 307 -10.06 -22.52 -0.98
N ALA A 308 -8.82 -22.36 -1.43
CA ALA A 308 -7.67 -22.34 -0.55
C ALA A 308 -7.70 -21.07 0.34
N THR A 309 -7.66 -21.25 1.67
CA THR A 309 -7.66 -20.13 2.62
C THR A 309 -6.47 -19.18 2.40
N THR A 310 -5.31 -19.73 2.04
CA THR A 310 -4.13 -18.94 1.63
C THR A 310 -3.90 -19.12 0.14
N PRO A 311 -4.19 -18.11 -0.70
CA PRO A 311 -4.03 -18.23 -2.14
C PRO A 311 -2.56 -18.31 -2.53
N THR A 312 -2.25 -19.12 -3.54
CA THR A 312 -0.88 -19.17 -4.07
C THR A 312 -0.48 -17.88 -4.79
N ASN A 313 0.79 -17.51 -4.66
CA ASN A 313 1.41 -16.46 -5.48
C ASN A 313 2.54 -17.00 -6.38
N ASN A 314 2.81 -18.31 -6.32
CA ASN A 314 3.92 -18.96 -7.02
C ASN A 314 3.50 -19.39 -8.44
N PHE A 315 3.34 -18.41 -9.32
CA PHE A 315 3.08 -18.63 -10.74
C PHE A 315 3.67 -17.50 -11.57
N ASN A 316 3.89 -17.77 -12.85
CA ASN A 316 4.06 -16.78 -13.90
C ASN A 316 3.10 -17.12 -15.06
N TYR A 317 3.26 -16.45 -16.19
CA TYR A 317 2.42 -16.68 -17.38
C TYR A 317 3.14 -17.46 -18.49
N ASP A 318 4.22 -18.17 -18.17
CA ASP A 318 5.05 -18.88 -19.16
C ASP A 318 4.30 -20.03 -19.85
N GLN A 319 3.32 -20.60 -19.16
CA GLN A 319 2.42 -21.64 -19.70
C GLN A 319 1.11 -21.05 -20.26
N ASP A 320 1.00 -19.73 -20.34
CA ASP A 320 -0.16 -18.99 -20.87
C ASP A 320 0.28 -17.77 -21.69
N VAL A 321 1.28 -17.96 -22.55
CA VAL A 321 1.84 -16.91 -23.42
C VAL A 321 0.81 -16.36 -24.39
N ALA A 322 -0.12 -17.19 -24.87
CA ALA A 322 -1.22 -16.76 -25.72
C ALA A 322 -2.37 -16.06 -24.94
N ALA A 323 -2.26 -15.97 -23.61
CA ALA A 323 -3.27 -15.39 -22.71
C ALA A 323 -4.68 -15.98 -22.89
N THR A 324 -4.73 -17.29 -23.11
CA THR A 324 -5.98 -18.05 -23.29
C THR A 324 -6.62 -18.45 -21.96
N LYS A 325 -5.86 -18.41 -20.85
CA LYS A 325 -6.37 -18.68 -19.49
C LYS A 325 -6.55 -17.39 -18.70
N CYS A 326 -5.47 -16.64 -18.48
CA CYS A 326 -5.48 -15.31 -17.86
C CYS A 326 -5.29 -14.25 -18.94
N PRO A 327 -6.35 -13.52 -19.33
CA PRO A 327 -6.24 -12.55 -20.41
C PRO A 327 -5.22 -11.44 -20.12
N PHE A 328 -4.59 -10.90 -21.15
CA PHE A 328 -3.68 -9.76 -21.02
C PHE A 328 -4.31 -8.51 -20.40
N HIS A 329 -5.65 -8.39 -20.46
CA HIS A 329 -6.39 -7.29 -19.85
C HIS A 329 -6.74 -7.51 -18.38
N ALA A 330 -6.55 -8.71 -17.84
CA ALA A 330 -6.86 -9.01 -16.44
C ALA A 330 -6.04 -8.12 -15.50
N HIS A 331 -6.68 -7.60 -14.45
CA HIS A 331 -6.08 -6.62 -13.54
C HIS A 331 -4.68 -7.04 -13.04
N ILE A 332 -4.52 -8.27 -12.55
CA ILE A 332 -3.23 -8.75 -12.00
C ILE A 332 -2.16 -9.02 -13.08
N ARG A 333 -2.54 -9.21 -14.35
CA ARG A 333 -1.60 -9.40 -15.47
C ARG A 333 -1.18 -8.07 -16.06
N LYS A 334 -2.05 -7.06 -16.03
CA LYS A 334 -1.70 -5.67 -16.34
C LYS A 334 -0.76 -5.05 -15.32
N THR A 335 -1.06 -5.20 -14.03
CA THR A 335 -0.32 -4.54 -12.95
C THR A 335 0.96 -5.27 -12.56
N ASN A 336 1.06 -6.57 -12.86
CA ASN A 336 2.28 -7.35 -12.73
C ASN A 336 2.36 -8.38 -13.87
N PRO A 337 3.01 -8.03 -15.00
CA PRO A 337 3.04 -8.87 -16.20
C PRO A 337 3.91 -10.13 -16.07
N ARG A 338 4.69 -10.27 -14.99
CA ARG A 338 5.56 -11.42 -14.68
C ARG A 338 6.37 -11.93 -15.88
N GLY A 339 6.92 -11.00 -16.67
CA GLY A 339 7.78 -11.28 -17.81
C GLY A 339 7.13 -11.12 -19.19
N ASP A 340 5.83 -10.79 -19.29
CA ASP A 340 5.20 -10.54 -20.60
C ASP A 340 5.91 -9.41 -21.39
N THR A 341 6.48 -8.39 -20.71
CA THR A 341 7.23 -7.31 -21.39
C THR A 341 8.55 -7.78 -22.00
N GLY A 342 9.09 -8.91 -21.53
CA GLY A 342 10.24 -9.58 -22.11
C GLY A 342 9.91 -10.38 -23.37
N ARG A 343 8.63 -10.60 -23.66
CA ARG A 343 8.14 -11.47 -24.75
C ARG A 343 7.58 -10.70 -25.95
N VAL A 344 7.49 -9.37 -25.86
CA VAL A 344 7.05 -8.53 -26.98
C VAL A 344 8.17 -8.32 -27.99
N VAL A 345 7.82 -8.10 -29.25
CA VAL A 345 8.77 -7.93 -30.37
C VAL A 345 9.73 -6.77 -30.15
N SER A 346 9.31 -5.72 -29.45
CA SER A 346 10.12 -4.54 -29.14
C SER A 346 11.03 -4.70 -27.92
N SER A 347 11.07 -5.88 -27.30
CA SER A 347 11.83 -6.10 -26.08
C SER A 347 13.34 -6.13 -26.37
N PRO A 348 14.20 -5.51 -25.53
CA PRO A 348 15.66 -5.63 -25.64
C PRO A 348 16.16 -7.05 -25.30
N GLY A 349 15.32 -7.89 -24.71
CA GLY A 349 15.63 -9.25 -24.26
C GLY A 349 14.85 -9.58 -22.99
N PHE A 350 14.57 -10.87 -22.76
CA PHE A 350 13.71 -11.29 -21.65
C PHE A 350 14.25 -10.89 -20.27
N ASP A 351 15.53 -11.18 -19.99
CA ASP A 351 16.12 -10.94 -18.67
C ASP A 351 16.24 -9.44 -18.35
N GLU A 352 16.69 -8.63 -19.31
CA GLU A 352 16.80 -7.18 -19.15
C GLU A 352 15.43 -6.52 -18.93
N ALA A 353 14.45 -6.89 -19.77
CA ALA A 353 13.08 -6.38 -19.63
C ALA A 353 12.45 -6.80 -18.30
N LEU A 354 12.70 -8.03 -17.83
CA LEU A 354 12.15 -8.51 -16.55
C LEU A 354 12.71 -7.73 -15.36
N VAL A 355 13.99 -7.35 -15.38
CA VAL A 355 14.58 -6.49 -14.33
C VAL A 355 13.88 -5.14 -14.27
N VAL A 356 13.70 -4.49 -15.43
CA VAL A 356 13.00 -3.20 -15.53
C VAL A 356 11.53 -3.34 -15.12
N GLU A 357 10.82 -4.34 -15.63
CA GLU A 357 9.41 -4.61 -15.29
C GLU A 357 9.21 -4.76 -13.77
N ARG A 358 10.10 -5.50 -13.11
CA ARG A 358 10.04 -5.73 -11.66
C ARG A 358 10.35 -4.48 -10.84
N SER A 359 11.03 -3.48 -11.40
CA SER A 359 11.29 -2.20 -10.74
C SER A 359 10.03 -1.32 -10.63
N HIS A 360 9.00 -1.59 -11.44
CA HIS A 360 7.73 -0.85 -11.43
C HIS A 360 6.72 -1.36 -10.38
N ARG A 361 7.09 -2.36 -9.57
CA ARG A 361 6.20 -2.92 -8.54
C ARG A 361 5.96 -1.89 -7.43
N ILE A 362 4.76 -1.93 -6.86
CA ILE A 362 4.36 -1.10 -5.71
C ILE A 362 4.12 -1.95 -4.46
N ALA A 363 4.39 -1.38 -3.28
CA ALA A 363 4.03 -1.97 -1.99
C ALA A 363 2.68 -1.41 -1.53
N ARG A 364 1.59 -2.19 -1.63
CA ARG A 364 0.22 -1.71 -1.35
C ARG A 364 -0.10 -1.79 0.14
N ARG A 365 -0.69 -0.73 0.70
CA ARG A 365 -1.11 -0.59 2.11
C ARG A 365 -2.55 -0.08 2.22
N ALA A 366 -3.41 -0.59 1.34
CA ALA A 366 -4.79 -0.15 1.24
C ALA A 366 -5.66 -0.72 2.37
N VAL A 367 -6.75 -0.02 2.67
CA VAL A 367 -7.80 -0.41 3.62
C VAL A 367 -9.14 -0.02 3.00
N SER A 368 -10.23 -0.69 3.38
CA SER A 368 -11.57 -0.38 2.89
C SER A 368 -12.19 0.81 3.61
N TYR A 369 -13.10 1.52 2.94
CA TYR A 369 -13.99 2.52 3.54
C TYR A 369 -15.46 2.26 3.18
N GLY A 370 -16.38 2.87 3.95
CA GLY A 370 -17.83 2.79 3.68
C GLY A 370 -18.48 1.53 4.28
N GLN A 371 -19.23 0.79 3.45
CA GLN A 371 -19.97 -0.40 3.87
C GLN A 371 -19.04 -1.51 4.37
N SER A 372 -19.26 -1.97 5.60
CA SER A 372 -18.45 -2.99 6.27
C SER A 372 -19.05 -4.40 6.19
N ASP A 373 -20.31 -4.54 5.78
CA ASP A 373 -20.92 -5.85 5.48
C ASP A 373 -20.63 -6.21 4.01
N PRO A 374 -19.77 -7.23 3.75
CA PRO A 374 -19.36 -7.61 2.39
C PRO A 374 -20.48 -8.22 1.55
N THR A 375 -21.63 -8.53 2.15
CA THR A 375 -22.80 -9.07 1.43
C THR A 375 -23.64 -7.99 0.75
N GLN A 376 -23.42 -6.73 1.12
CA GLN A 376 -24.13 -5.59 0.57
C GLN A 376 -23.49 -5.13 -0.76
N GLU A 377 -24.32 -4.60 -1.66
CA GLU A 377 -23.89 -4.12 -2.98
C GLU A 377 -24.06 -2.59 -3.09
N PRO A 378 -23.22 -1.77 -2.43
CA PRO A 378 -23.31 -0.31 -2.52
C PRO A 378 -23.04 0.18 -3.95
N GLU A 379 -23.77 1.21 -4.38
CA GLU A 379 -23.54 1.90 -5.65
C GLU A 379 -22.55 3.07 -5.52
N ILE A 380 -22.53 3.71 -4.35
CA ILE A 380 -21.69 4.87 -4.01
C ILE A 380 -21.26 4.78 -2.53
N GLY A 381 -20.27 5.57 -2.13
CA GLY A 381 -19.86 5.77 -0.74
C GLY A 381 -19.11 4.60 -0.11
N SER A 382 -18.62 3.65 -0.89
CA SER A 382 -17.81 2.52 -0.43
C SER A 382 -16.70 2.20 -1.43
N GLY A 383 -15.56 1.73 -0.96
CA GLY A 383 -14.44 1.38 -1.82
C GLY A 383 -13.12 1.26 -1.06
N LEU A 384 -12.03 1.59 -1.78
CA LEU A 384 -10.64 1.42 -1.33
C LEU A 384 -9.93 2.75 -1.05
#